data_AF-A0A4R0MUQ0-F1
#
_entry.id   AF-A0A4R0MUQ0-F1
#
_cell.length_a   1.000
_cell.length_b   1.000
_cell.length_c   1.000
_cell.angle_alpha   90.00
_cell.angle_beta   90.00
_cell.angle_gamma   90.00
#
_symmetry.space_group_name_H-M   'P 1'
#
loop_
_entity.id
_entity.type
_entity.pdbx_description
1 polymer ?
#
loop_
_entity_poly.entity_id
_entity_poly.type
_entity_poly.pdbx_seq_one_letter_code
_entity_poly.pdbx_strand_id
1 'polypeptide(L)'
;MRTIAELPHPACKITLFNMNQKYIVKFEQGPLEQSYKISELELTGGGANEIFQMLDEEFIATVIERFKTMRSDFSSAYQRQQ
;
A
#
# COMPACT_ATOMS: atom_id res chain seq x y z
N MET A 1 -7.27 -14.21 -1.92
CA MET A 1 -6.76 -12.93 -2.46
C MET A 1 -6.01 -13.24 -3.75
N ARG A 2 -6.45 -12.72 -4.90
CA ARG A 2 -5.76 -12.92 -6.19
C ARG A 2 -4.82 -11.75 -6.44
N THR A 3 -3.56 -12.01 -6.77
CA THR A 3 -2.63 -10.96 -7.24
C THR A 3 -3.03 -10.53 -8.64
N ILE A 4 -3.18 -9.22 -8.84
CA ILE A 4 -3.49 -8.59 -10.12
C ILE A 4 -2.21 -8.06 -10.78
N ALA A 5 -1.37 -7.37 -10.01
CA ALA A 5 -0.10 -6.83 -10.48
C ALA A 5 0.89 -6.65 -9.32
N GLU A 6 2.17 -6.69 -9.65
CA GLU A 6 3.25 -6.23 -8.77
C GLU A 6 3.96 -5.07 -9.47
N LEU A 7 4.09 -3.94 -8.78
CA LEU A 7 4.79 -2.77 -9.30
C LEU A 7 6.14 -2.66 -8.59
N PRO A 8 7.26 -2.77 -9.33
CA PRO A 8 8.57 -2.62 -8.72
C PRO A 8 8.80 -1.16 -8.33
N HIS A 9 9.27 -0.94 -7.10
CA HIS A 9 9.71 0.37 -6.63
C HIS A 9 10.97 0.19 -5.76
N PRO A 10 12.00 1.04 -5.87
CA PRO A 10 13.27 0.84 -5.17
C PRO A 10 13.13 0.89 -3.64
N ALA A 11 12.13 1.61 -3.11
CA ALA A 11 11.96 1.85 -1.68
C ALA A 11 10.95 0.92 -0.96
N CYS A 12 10.08 0.23 -1.70
CA CYS A 12 9.06 -0.67 -1.15
C CYS A 12 8.50 -1.59 -2.24
N LYS A 13 7.94 -2.75 -1.85
CA LYS A 13 7.19 -3.61 -2.77
C LYS A 13 5.74 -3.11 -2.84
N ILE A 14 5.20 -2.97 -4.04
CA ILE A 14 3.80 -2.59 -4.28
C ILE A 14 3.08 -3.77 -4.94
N THR A 15 2.00 -4.24 -4.34
CA THR A 15 1.19 -5.33 -4.88
C THR A 15 -0.27 -4.91 -4.94
N LEU A 16 -0.87 -5.05 -6.12
CA LEU A 16 -2.31 -4.91 -6.30
C LEU A 16 -2.96 -6.28 -6.23
N PHE A 17 -3.93 -6.41 -5.33
CA PHE A 17 -4.74 -7.60 -5.19
C PHE A 17 -6.21 -7.31 -5.54
N ASN A 18 -6.93 -8.37 -5.86
CA ASN A 18 -8.38 -8.38 -5.89
C ASN A 18 -8.91 -9.44 -4.92
N MET A 19 -9.85 -9.04 -4.07
CA MET A 19 -10.52 -9.95 -3.14
C MET A 19 -11.87 -9.38 -2.72
N ASN A 20 -12.93 -10.18 -2.85
CA ASN A 20 -14.28 -9.85 -2.39
C ASN A 20 -14.78 -8.49 -2.92
N GLN A 21 -14.71 -8.30 -4.25
CA GLN A 21 -15.16 -7.07 -4.93
C GLN A 21 -14.40 -5.81 -4.51
N LYS A 22 -13.17 -5.98 -4.01
CA LYS A 22 -12.27 -4.89 -3.62
C LYS A 22 -10.92 -5.06 -4.27
N TYR A 23 -10.40 -3.94 -4.75
CA TYR A 23 -8.97 -3.80 -5.01
C TYR A 23 -8.26 -3.49 -3.69
N ILE A 24 -7.12 -4.13 -3.47
CA ILE A 24 -6.30 -3.91 -2.29
C ILE A 24 -4.90 -3.57 -2.77
N VAL A 25 -4.51 -2.31 -2.61
CA VAL A 25 -3.16 -1.82 -2.88
C VAL A 25 -2.35 -2.02 -1.60
N LYS A 26 -1.31 -2.84 -1.69
CA LYS A 26 -0.48 -3.20 -0.56
C LYS A 26 0.94 -2.76 -0.79
N PHE A 27 1.46 -1.99 0.16
CA PHE A 27 2.85 -1.55 0.19
C PHE A 27 3.56 -2.29 1.32
N GLU A 28 4.76 -2.80 1.04
CA GLU A 28 5.56 -3.56 2.00
C GLU A 28 6.99 -2.99 2.08
N GLN A 29 7.47 -2.69 3.29
CA GLN A 29 8.84 -2.28 3.56
C GLN A 29 9.41 -3.03 4.77
N GLY A 30 10.12 -4.12 4.50
CA GLY A 30 10.63 -5.02 5.54
C GLY A 30 9.47 -5.63 6.34
N PRO A 31 9.37 -5.43 7.67
CA PRO A 31 8.30 -5.98 8.49
C PRO A 31 7.01 -5.12 8.50
N LEU A 32 7.01 -3.98 7.80
CA LEU A 32 5.89 -3.04 7.83
C LEU A 32 5.05 -3.17 6.56
N GLU A 33 3.73 -3.05 6.72
CA GLU A 33 2.76 -3.08 5.63
C GLU A 33 1.77 -1.91 5.75
N GLN A 34 1.45 -1.28 4.61
CA GLN A 34 0.35 -0.33 4.46
C GLN A 34 -0.61 -0.86 3.40
N SER A 35 -1.91 -0.97 3.73
CA SER A 35 -2.93 -1.57 2.86
C SER A 35 -4.10 -0.62 2.64
N TYR A 36 -4.40 -0.28 1.39
CA TYR A 36 -5.52 0.56 0.98
C TYR A 36 -6.55 -0.30 0.25
N LYS A 37 -7.82 -0.25 0.67
CA LYS A 37 -8.91 -1.04 0.09
C LYS A 37 -9.88 -0.12 -0.64
N ILE A 38 -10.11 -0.40 -1.92
CA ILE A 38 -11.02 0.36 -2.78
C ILE A 38 -12.11 -0.59 -3.25
N SER A 39 -13.37 -0.20 -3.11
CA SER A 39 -14.50 -0.97 -3.66
C SER A 39 -14.48 -0.90 -5.18
N GLU A 40 -14.73 -2.02 -5.86
CA GLU A 40 -14.91 -2.00 -7.32
C GLU A 40 -16.06 -1.09 -7.76
N LEU A 41 -17.06 -0.92 -6.90
CA LEU A 41 -18.22 -0.04 -7.16
C LEU A 41 -17.89 1.46 -7.09
N GLU A 42 -16.76 1.83 -6.47
CA GLU A 42 -16.30 3.22 -6.40
C GLU A 42 -15.52 3.64 -7.65
N LEU A 43 -15.20 2.68 -8.52
CA LEU A 43 -14.47 2.92 -9.76
C LEU A 43 -15.43 3.20 -10.91
N THR A 44 -15.04 4.09 -11.80
CA THR A 44 -15.88 4.58 -12.92
C THR A 44 -15.90 3.64 -14.13
N GLY A 45 -15.39 2.42 -13.99
CA GLY A 45 -15.39 1.36 -15.01
C GLY A 45 -14.03 1.05 -15.62
N GLY A 46 -12.98 1.80 -15.26
CA GLY A 46 -11.58 1.56 -15.63
C GLY A 46 -10.88 0.51 -14.76
N GLY A 47 -11.49 0.06 -13.66
CA GLY A 47 -11.02 -1.08 -12.86
C GLY A 47 -9.59 -0.87 -12.35
N ALA A 48 -8.72 -1.86 -12.52
CA ALA A 48 -7.33 -1.78 -12.08
C ALA A 48 -6.54 -0.60 -12.67
N ASN A 49 -6.91 -0.09 -13.86
CA ASN A 49 -6.21 1.05 -14.47
C ASN A 49 -6.42 2.35 -13.70
N GLU A 50 -7.62 2.58 -13.15
CA GLU A 50 -7.87 3.74 -12.28
C GLU A 50 -6.98 3.67 -11.03
N ILE A 51 -6.80 2.47 -10.47
CA ILE A 51 -5.90 2.26 -9.34
C ILE A 51 -4.45 2.59 -9.72
N PHE A 52 -3.98 2.20 -10.91
CA PHE A 52 -2.63 2.53 -11.35
C PHE A 52 -2.43 4.03 -11.55
N GLN A 53 -3.46 4.77 -11.96
CA GLN A 53 -3.39 6.23 -12.07
C GLN A 53 -3.30 6.92 -10.71
N MET A 54 -3.93 6.34 -9.67
CA MET A 54 -3.81 6.82 -8.29
C MET A 54 -2.44 6.51 -7.65
N LEU A 55 -1.69 5.55 -8.20
CA LEU A 55 -0.36 5.16 -7.74
C LEU A 55 0.73 6.03 -8.37
N ASP A 56 0.54 7.35 -8.31
CA ASP A 56 1.53 8.32 -8.79
C ASP A 56 2.71 8.50 -7.81
N GLU A 57 3.74 9.21 -8.27
CA GLU A 57 4.95 9.44 -7.50
C GLU A 57 4.68 10.24 -6.22
N GLU A 58 3.72 11.17 -6.25
CA GLU A 58 3.37 11.99 -5.09
C GLU A 58 2.77 11.12 -3.99
N PHE A 59 1.77 10.29 -4.32
CA PHE A 59 1.16 9.36 -3.40
C PHE A 59 2.18 8.36 -2.86
N ILE A 60 3.00 7.74 -3.73
CA ILE A 60 4.04 6.79 -3.32
C ILE A 60 5.04 7.45 -2.35
N ALA A 61 5.44 8.71 -2.60
CA ALA A 61 6.31 9.44 -1.70
C ALA A 61 5.67 9.60 -0.31
N THR A 62 4.36 9.90 -0.23
CA THR A 62 3.68 9.95 1.07
C THR A 62 3.69 8.61 1.79
N VAL A 63 3.47 7.49 1.09
CA VAL A 63 3.52 6.14 1.67
C VAL A 63 4.91 5.83 2.23
N ILE A 64 5.98 6.23 1.52
CA ILE A 64 7.35 6.06 1.97
C ILE A 64 7.61 6.84 3.26
N GLU A 65 7.17 8.09 3.36
CA GLU A 65 7.26 8.86 4.60
C GLU A 65 6.48 8.22 5.74
N ARG A 66 5.30 7.65 5.47
CA ARG A 66 4.53 6.92 6.48
C ARG A 66 5.25 5.69 7.00
N PHE A 67 6.03 4.98 6.18
CA PHE A 67 6.87 3.88 6.69
C PHE A 67 7.92 4.36 7.70
N LYS A 68 8.49 5.56 7.50
CA LYS A 68 9.45 6.13 8.46
C LYS A 68 8.77 6.41 9.80
N THR A 69 7.57 6.99 9.78
CA THR A 69 6.82 7.28 11.01
C THR A 69 6.38 5.98 11.70
N MET A 70 5.82 5.02 10.96
CA MET A 70 5.45 3.70 11.49
C MET A 70 6.62 3.00 12.19
N ARG A 71 7.81 3.05 11.58
CA ARG A 71 9.02 2.45 12.15
C ARG A 71 9.43 3.14 13.45
N SER A 72 9.42 4.47 13.46
CA SER A 72 9.73 5.28 14.65
C SER A 72 8.76 4.94 15.79
N ASP A 73 7.46 4.97 15.51
CA ASP A 73 6.40 4.73 16.49
C ASP A 73 6.51 3.33 17.10
N PHE A 74 6.72 2.31 16.25
CA PHE A 74 6.88 0.93 16.70
C PHE A 74 8.15 0.75 17.54
N SER A 75 9.28 1.34 17.11
CA SER A 75 10.53 1.30 17.86
C SER A 75 10.39 1.94 19.24
N SER A 76 9.75 3.11 19.32
CA SER A 76 9.51 3.79 20.59
C SER A 76 8.57 3.00 21.49
N ALA A 77 7.54 2.36 20.95
CA ALA A 77 6.65 1.49 21.72
C ALA A 77 7.39 0.28 22.30
N TYR A 78 8.26 -0.33 21.51
CA TYR A 78 9.07 -1.47 21.92
C TYR A 78 10.07 -1.11 23.02
N GLN A 79 10.73 0.05 22.91
CA GLN A 79 11.67 0.54 23.92
C GLN A 79 11.02 0.81 25.28
N ARG A 80 9.73 1.20 25.33
CA ARG A 80 9.02 1.43 26.60
C ARG A 80 8.70 0.14 27.38
N GLN A 81 8.79 -1.02 26.73
CA GLN A 81 8.49 -2.32 27.32
C GLN A 81 9.76 -3.11 27.69
N GLN A 82 10.95 -2.54 27.45
CA GLN A 82 12.24 -3.04 27.92
C GLN A 82 12.65 -2.30 29.18
#